data_AF-A0A7R6SQF8-F1
#
_entry.id   AF-A0A7R6SQF8-F1
#
_cell.length_a   1.000
_cell.length_b   1.000
_cell.length_c   1.000
_cell.angle_alpha   90.00
_cell.angle_beta   90.00
_cell.angle_gamma   90.00
#
_symmetry.space_group_name_H-M   'P 1'
#
loop_
_entity.id
_entity.type
_entity.pdbx_description
1 polymer ?
#
loop_
_entity_poly.entity_id
_entity_poly.type
_entity_poly.pdbx_seq_one_letter_code
_entity_poly.pdbx_strand_id
1 'polypeptide(L)'
;MNIIDKTDEEILAIASPMWDDLVKYSNNSNYGAFSRHFSEDFLRGANEIEMGKQFARSELTKGLEKGAEYLGMIRRGQHVTVLYKQTHSKKEGEYLGRLVLGYEDNVVKIFGTTIF
;
A
#
# COMPACT_ATOMS: atom_id res chain seq x y z
N MET A 1 -21.15 -5.68 -6.23
CA MET A 1 -20.01 -5.58 -7.16
C MET A 1 -18.75 -5.61 -6.34
N ASN A 2 -17.83 -6.52 -6.65
CA ASN A 2 -16.59 -6.73 -5.92
C ASN A 2 -15.42 -6.05 -6.65
N ILE A 3 -14.31 -5.81 -5.96
CA ILE A 3 -13.12 -5.20 -6.55
C ILE A 3 -12.52 -6.10 -7.63
N ILE A 4 -12.69 -7.42 -7.52
CA ILE A 4 -12.23 -8.38 -8.53
C ILE A 4 -12.97 -8.25 -9.86
N ASP A 5 -14.17 -7.66 -9.87
CA ASP A 5 -15.00 -7.47 -11.06
C ASP A 5 -14.58 -6.24 -11.87
N LYS A 6 -13.69 -5.40 -11.33
CA LYS A 6 -13.13 -4.23 -12.02
C LYS A 6 -12.05 -4.63 -13.03
N THR A 7 -11.90 -3.82 -14.08
CA THR A 7 -10.78 -3.98 -15.02
C THR A 7 -9.45 -3.64 -14.36
N ASP A 8 -8.35 -4.11 -14.94
CA ASP A 8 -7.01 -3.80 -14.45
C ASP A 8 -6.76 -2.29 -14.45
N GLU A 9 -7.24 -1.56 -15.47
CA GLU A 9 -7.10 -0.11 -15.57
C GLU A 9 -7.87 0.62 -14.46
N GLU A 10 -9.10 0.19 -14.16
CA GLU A 10 -9.89 0.75 -13.06
C GLU A 10 -9.24 0.52 -11.70
N ILE A 11 -8.70 -0.68 -11.48
CA ILE A 11 -7.99 -1.02 -10.25
C ILE A 11 -6.72 -0.19 -10.13
N LEU A 12 -5.94 -0.09 -11.20
CA LEU A 12 -4.69 0.65 -11.21
C LEU A 12 -4.92 2.15 -10.97
N ALA A 13 -5.98 2.72 -11.54
CA ALA A 13 -6.37 4.11 -11.31
C ALA A 13 -6.68 4.42 -9.84
N ILE A 14 -7.13 3.43 -9.06
CA ILE A 14 -7.35 3.55 -7.61
C ILE A 14 -6.05 3.26 -6.84
N ALA A 15 -5.32 2.22 -7.25
CA ALA A 15 -4.16 1.71 -6.54
C ALA A 15 -2.97 2.68 -6.58
N SER A 16 -2.67 3.26 -7.75
CA SER A 16 -1.53 4.15 -7.94
C SER A 16 -1.54 5.37 -7.00
N PRO A 17 -2.62 6.16 -6.89
CA PRO A 17 -2.64 7.29 -5.95
C PRO A 17 -2.57 6.82 -4.49
N MET A 18 -3.16 5.68 -4.14
CA MET A 18 -3.02 5.11 -2.80
C MET A 18 -1.57 4.73 -2.48
N TRP A 19 -0.86 4.10 -3.42
CA TRP A 19 0.55 3.75 -3.26
C TRP A 19 1.43 5.00 -3.13
N ASP A 20 1.22 6.00 -3.97
CA ASP A 20 1.94 7.27 -3.91
C ASP A 20 1.72 7.99 -2.57
N ASP A 21 0.51 7.94 -2.03
CA ASP A 21 0.22 8.47 -0.70
C ASP A 21 0.95 7.68 0.39
N LEU A 22 0.99 6.35 0.32
CA LEU A 22 1.77 5.52 1.25
C LEU A 22 3.24 5.92 1.23
N VAL A 23 3.85 6.02 0.04
CA VAL A 23 5.25 6.46 -0.13
C VAL A 23 5.47 7.87 0.46
N LYS A 24 4.59 8.82 0.12
CA LYS A 24 4.66 10.20 0.59
C LYS A 24 4.56 10.29 2.11
N TYR A 25 3.56 9.66 2.72
CA TYR A 25 3.34 9.73 4.16
C TYR A 25 4.37 8.92 4.94
N SER A 26 4.94 7.88 4.32
CA SER A 26 6.10 7.15 4.83
C SER A 26 7.34 8.01 4.93
N ASN A 27 7.72 8.68 3.84
CA ASN A 27 8.87 9.57 3.84
C ASN A 27 8.70 10.73 4.84
N ASN A 28 7.48 11.19 5.07
CA ASN A 28 7.17 12.28 5.99
C ASN A 28 6.90 11.81 7.44
N SER A 29 7.02 10.51 7.75
CA SER A 29 6.69 9.93 9.06
C SER A 29 5.29 10.32 9.58
N ASN A 30 4.33 10.55 8.68
CA ASN A 30 2.96 10.95 9.03
C ASN A 30 2.05 9.74 9.10
N TYR A 31 2.06 9.06 10.25
CA TYR A 31 1.33 7.81 10.42
C TYR A 31 -0.20 7.97 10.30
N GLY A 32 -0.79 9.05 10.84
CA GLY A 32 -2.23 9.27 10.75
C GLY A 32 -2.73 9.45 9.31
N ALA A 33 -1.94 10.10 8.47
CA ALA A 33 -2.26 10.19 7.04
C ALA A 33 -1.93 8.88 6.28
N PHE A 34 -0.92 8.14 6.73
CA PHE A 34 -0.54 6.84 6.16
C PHE A 34 -1.64 5.78 6.33
N SER A 35 -2.28 5.72 7.49
CA SER A 35 -3.31 4.71 7.80
C SER A 35 -4.71 5.07 7.29
N ARG A 36 -4.92 6.26 6.71
CA ARG A 36 -6.27 6.79 6.40
C ARG A 36 -7.12 5.94 5.43
N HIS A 37 -6.45 5.15 4.58
CA HIS A 37 -7.11 4.29 3.59
C HIS A 37 -7.18 2.83 4.04
N PHE A 38 -6.69 2.50 5.23
CA PHE A 38 -6.69 1.13 5.73
C PHE A 38 -8.11 0.72 6.10
N SER A 39 -8.40 -0.57 5.93
CA SER A 39 -9.63 -1.15 6.45
C SER A 39 -9.58 -1.25 7.96
N GLU A 40 -10.74 -1.19 8.61
CA GLU A 40 -10.82 -1.36 10.06
C GLU A 40 -10.35 -2.75 10.48
N ASP A 41 -10.64 -3.76 9.67
CA ASP A 41 -10.14 -5.13 9.87
C ASP A 41 -8.60 -5.17 9.87
N PHE A 42 -7.95 -4.47 8.93
CA PHE A 42 -6.50 -4.43 8.85
C PHE A 42 -5.89 -3.69 10.05
N LEU A 43 -6.47 -2.56 10.45
CA LEU A 43 -6.01 -1.79 11.61
C LEU A 43 -6.15 -2.58 12.92
N ARG A 44 -7.27 -3.31 13.10
CA ARG A 44 -7.49 -4.18 14.25
C ARG A 44 -6.49 -5.33 14.31
N GLY A 45 -6.23 -5.99 13.18
CA GLY A 45 -5.33 -7.13 13.10
C GLY A 45 -3.85 -6.76 13.25
N ALA A 46 -3.46 -5.56 12.81
CA ALA A 46 -2.06 -5.17 12.75
C ALA A 46 -1.53 -4.44 13.98
N ASN A 47 -2.36 -4.27 15.03
CA ASN A 47 -2.04 -3.48 16.23
C ASN A 47 -1.43 -2.13 15.84
N GLU A 48 -2.28 -1.19 15.45
CA GLU A 48 -1.95 0.14 14.93
C GLU A 48 -0.71 0.82 15.57
N ILE A 49 -0.55 0.68 16.90
CA ILE A 49 0.60 1.21 17.66
C ILE A 49 1.92 0.51 17.30
N GLU A 50 1.93 -0.80 17.13
CA GLU A 50 3.11 -1.57 16.73
C GLU A 50 3.44 -1.37 15.25
N MET A 51 2.45 -1.29 14.37
CA MET A 51 2.68 -0.89 12.98
C MET A 51 3.32 0.49 12.90
N GLY A 52 2.81 1.49 13.63
CA GLY A 52 3.40 2.82 13.68
C GLY A 52 4.84 2.82 14.22
N LYS A 53 5.15 1.96 15.20
CA LYS A 53 6.51 1.79 15.74
C LYS A 53 7.45 1.11 14.74
N GLN A 54 7.01 0.06 14.04
CA GLN A 54 7.81 -0.59 13.00
C GLN A 54 8.05 0.35 11.81
N PHE A 55 7.04 1.14 11.47
CA PHE A 55 7.11 2.17 10.43
C PHE A 55 8.09 3.29 10.77
N ALA A 56 8.07 3.79 12.01
CA ALA A 56 8.99 4.84 12.47
C ALA A 56 10.45 4.37 12.57
N ARG A 57 10.67 3.06 12.79
CA ARG A 57 11.99 2.45 12.99
C ARG A 57 12.64 1.94 11.71
N SER A 58 11.87 1.63 10.67
CA SER A 58 12.45 1.10 9.43
C SER A 58 13.19 2.22 8.67
N GLU A 59 14.47 1.99 8.38
CA GLU A 59 15.23 2.88 7.50
C GLU A 59 14.83 2.72 6.03
N LEU A 60 14.23 1.59 5.65
CA LEU A 60 13.74 1.34 4.28
C LEU A 60 12.52 2.18 3.93
N THR A 61 11.71 2.54 4.93
CA THR A 61 10.49 3.32 4.74
C THR A 61 10.76 4.83 4.67
N LYS A 62 12.04 5.25 4.76
CA LYS A 62 12.48 6.66 4.77
C LYS A 62 13.41 6.95 3.59
N GLY A 63 12.81 7.41 2.49
CA GLY A 63 13.55 7.75 1.27
C GLY A 63 13.11 6.95 0.06
N LEU A 64 11.90 6.39 0.08
CA LEU A 64 11.27 5.73 -1.06
C LEU A 64 11.06 6.76 -2.18
N GLU A 65 11.50 6.44 -3.39
CA GLU A 65 11.30 7.31 -4.55
C GLU A 65 9.84 7.39 -4.97
N LYS A 66 9.44 8.50 -5.57
CA LYS A 66 8.10 8.63 -6.16
C LYS A 66 8.04 7.92 -7.51
N GLY A 67 6.83 7.54 -7.93
CA GLY A 67 6.62 6.97 -9.27
C GLY A 67 7.10 5.53 -9.36
N ALA A 68 6.65 4.68 -8.43
CA ALA A 68 6.92 3.25 -8.48
C ALA A 68 6.41 2.64 -9.80
N GLU A 69 7.19 1.72 -10.37
CA GLU A 69 6.82 1.05 -11.61
C GLU A 69 5.78 -0.05 -11.31
N TYR A 70 4.65 -0.03 -12.02
CA TYR A 70 3.63 -1.08 -11.92
C TYR A 70 4.14 -2.38 -12.55
N LEU A 71 4.06 -3.50 -11.81
CA LEU A 71 4.53 -4.81 -12.26
C LEU A 71 3.40 -5.76 -12.68
N GLY A 72 2.20 -5.57 -12.13
CA GLY A 72 1.09 -6.51 -12.34
C GLY A 72 0.14 -6.55 -11.15
N MET A 73 -0.95 -7.30 -11.31
CA MET A 73 -1.88 -7.56 -10.22
C MET A 73 -2.37 -9.01 -10.17
N ILE A 74 -2.76 -9.43 -8.97
CA ILE A 74 -3.23 -10.80 -8.69
C ILE A 74 -4.57 -10.71 -7.97
N ARG A 75 -5.58 -11.41 -8.47
CA ARG A 75 -6.92 -11.49 -7.86
C ARG A 75 -7.02 -12.75 -7.00
N ARG A 76 -7.50 -12.63 -5.77
CA ARG A 76 -7.70 -13.77 -4.86
C ARG A 76 -8.87 -13.53 -3.91
N GLY A 77 -9.88 -14.40 -3.99
CA GLY A 77 -11.08 -14.26 -3.15
C GLY A 77 -11.77 -12.93 -3.43
N GLN A 78 -11.90 -12.09 -2.40
CA GLN A 78 -12.53 -10.76 -2.52
C GLN A 78 -11.51 -9.60 -2.60
N HIS A 79 -10.24 -9.91 -2.91
CA HIS A 79 -9.15 -8.94 -2.89
C HIS A 79 -8.37 -8.93 -4.20
N VAL A 80 -7.79 -7.78 -4.52
CA VAL A 80 -6.79 -7.62 -5.57
C VAL A 80 -5.48 -7.14 -4.95
N THR A 81 -4.38 -7.79 -5.30
CA THR A 81 -3.04 -7.38 -4.92
C THR A 81 -2.36 -6.72 -6.12
N VAL A 82 -1.97 -5.45 -5.98
CA VAL A 82 -1.20 -4.70 -6.97
C VAL A 82 0.26 -4.71 -6.55
N LEU A 83 1.14 -4.99 -7.51
CA LEU A 83 2.57 -5.12 -7.31
C LEU A 83 3.31 -3.95 -7.96
N TYR A 84 4.28 -3.42 -7.22
CA TYR A 84 5.10 -2.30 -7.64
C TYR A 84 6.57 -2.64 -7.49
N LYS A 85 7.38 -2.20 -8.44
CA LYS A 85 8.83 -2.06 -8.24
C LYS A 85 9.08 -0.68 -7.65
N GLN A 86 9.59 -0.68 -6.44
CA GLN A 86 9.88 0.52 -5.67
C GLN A 86 11.41 0.68 -5.56
N THR A 87 11.89 1.91 -5.66
CA THR A 87 13.30 2.25 -5.46
C THR A 87 13.48 3.19 -4.27
N HIS A 88 14.71 3.33 -3.81
CA HIS A 88 15.06 4.11 -2.63
C HIS A 88 16.23 5.05 -2.92
N SER A 89 16.08 6.33 -2.55
CA SER A 89 17.06 7.41 -2.79
C SER A 89 18.45 7.17 -2.19
N LYS A 90 18.53 6.34 -1.14
CA LYS A 90 19.78 6.07 -0.39
C LYS A 90 20.23 4.61 -0.37
N LYS A 91 19.42 3.69 -0.91
CA LYS A 91 19.69 2.25 -0.85
C LYS A 91 19.56 1.69 -2.26
N GLU A 92 20.62 1.04 -2.72
CA GLU A 92 20.65 0.45 -4.05
C GLU A 92 19.73 -0.78 -4.12
N GLY A 93 19.12 -0.97 -5.29
CA GLY A 93 18.28 -2.12 -5.59
C GLY A 93 16.83 -1.77 -5.91
N GLU A 94 16.10 -2.82 -6.26
CA GLU A 94 14.67 -2.80 -6.55
C GLU A 94 13.95 -3.57 -5.43
N TYR A 95 12.92 -2.95 -4.86
CA TYR A 95 12.14 -3.50 -3.76
C TYR A 95 10.73 -3.83 -4.24
N LEU A 96 10.19 -4.95 -3.77
CA LEU A 96 8.85 -5.37 -4.16
C LEU A 96 7.81 -4.71 -3.25
N GLY A 97 7.11 -3.71 -3.79
CA GLY A 97 5.93 -3.11 -3.19
C GLY A 97 4.68 -3.95 -3.44
N ARG A 98 3.88 -4.14 -2.40
CA ARG A 98 2.62 -4.89 -2.47
C ARG A 98 1.49 -4.09 -1.83
N LEU A 99 0.40 -3.89 -2.56
CA LEU A 99 -0.81 -3.24 -2.10
C LEU A 99 -2.01 -4.17 -2.24
N VAL A 100 -2.69 -4.50 -1.15
CA VAL A 100 -3.89 -5.35 -1.15
C VAL A 100 -5.12 -4.48 -1.00
N LEU A 101 -6.01 -4.53 -1.98
CA LEU A 101 -7.24 -3.76 -2.04
C LEU A 101 -8.46 -4.69 -1.92
N GLY A 102 -9.50 -4.20 -1.25
CA GLY A 102 -10.79 -4.86 -1.07
C GLY A 102 -11.88 -3.82 -0.80
N TYR A 103 -13.13 -4.27 -0.71
CA TYR A 103 -14.23 -3.41 -0.28
C TYR A 103 -14.48 -3.54 1.23
N GLU A 104 -14.71 -2.42 1.88
CA GLU A 104 -15.29 -2.29 3.22
C GLU A 104 -16.37 -1.22 3.13
N ASP A 105 -17.62 -1.55 3.49
CA ASP A 105 -18.79 -0.66 3.40
C ASP A 105 -18.94 0.06 2.04
N ASN A 106 -18.75 -0.69 0.94
CA ASN A 106 -18.76 -0.19 -0.45
C ASN A 106 -17.66 0.83 -0.80
N VAL A 107 -16.66 1.02 0.07
CA VAL A 107 -15.49 1.85 -0.18
C VAL A 107 -14.28 0.95 -0.41
N VAL A 108 -13.45 1.27 -1.41
CA VAL A 108 -12.19 0.55 -1.61
C VAL A 108 -11.20 0.93 -0.51
N LYS A 109 -10.70 -0.06 0.21
CA LYS A 109 -9.76 0.07 1.33
C LYS A 109 -8.54 -0.80 1.13
N ILE A 110 -7.48 -0.48 1.89
CA ILE A 110 -6.24 -1.24 1.95
C ILE A 110 -6.36 -2.30 3.05
N PHE A 111 -6.29 -3.57 2.65
CA PHE A 111 -6.30 -4.73 3.54
C PHE A 111 -4.89 -5.27 3.82
N GLY A 112 -3.87 -4.62 3.27
CA GLY A 112 -2.47 -4.95 3.52
C GLY A 112 -1.55 -4.14 2.63
N THR A 113 -0.41 -3.74 3.18
CA THR A 113 0.69 -3.13 2.42
C THR A 113 2.02 -3.60 2.97
N THR A 114 2.95 -3.94 2.09
CA THR A 114 4.30 -4.39 2.46
C THR A 114 5.31 -3.95 1.42
N ILE A 115 6.56 -3.76 1.85
CA ILE A 115 7.73 -3.63 0.99
C ILE A 115 8.77 -4.67 1.42
N PHE A 116 9.33 -5.41 0.46
CA PHE A 116 10.39 -6.41 0.66
C PHE A 116 11.72 -5.89 0.18
#